data_AF-A0A2B4RRH4-F1
#
_entry.id   AF-A0A2B4RRH4-F1
#
_cell.length_a   1.000
_cell.length_b   1.000
_cell.length_c   1.000
_cell.angle_alpha   90.00
_cell.angle_beta   90.00
_cell.angle_gamma   90.00
#
_symmetry.space_group_name_H-M   'P 1'
#
loop_
_entity.id
_entity.type
_entity.pdbx_description
1 polymer ?
#
loop_
_entity_poly.entity_id
_entity_poly.type
_entity_poly.pdbx_seq_one_letter_code
_entity_poly.pdbx_strand_id
1 'polypeptide(L)'
;MAMHLSLPPPEPIELSGGNISANWKKFKQKYVNYEIATGISLKDSTTRVATLLTVIGNDAIDVFNNLTWDEEDNDKKIDKCMELEKRKNKFADKKTPSANDEKRPPSKKFNCWNCGTKHGLRECPAYGKTCNYCQKRNHFQSVCRSRKKVHGLDVDQQEEEQNLNSTLFVGAVTTDIQIYNEECYVKLPVKGHITKLKIDTGSQVNIMPFKDLKKIVGSNPQINACTHNLVSYSEDKLTVLGTTKLPVKSKTDVAQELMFHIVETNQPGVLGFTSSTDLGLIKVTMAKKREEDQTKPNRGKEAKKLSEELKEEMLQKYKQVFTGLGRLEKPYHIEIYPTVTPVVNPPRTVPAALCNRVKKELDDMEKQGVVRKVEEPTDWVNSMAIVEKPNGSLRICLDPKHLNKAIKQEHFQLPTIQDITTRMANAKWFTKLDANRGYWQIPLDEESQLLTTFNTPFGRYCYQVTPFGITSAQEVFQKRMSQHLSDLEGVETDIDDIIVHAETEEKHDHHLQAVLE
;
A
#
# COMPACT_ATOMS: atom_id res chain seq x y z
N MET A 1 -19.85 38.97 15.52
CA MET A 1 -18.63 39.17 16.32
C MET A 1 -17.92 37.82 16.42
N ALA A 2 -16.96 37.55 15.52
CA ALA A 2 -16.16 36.33 15.63
C ALA A 2 -15.17 36.51 16.79
N MET A 3 -15.29 35.66 17.81
CA MET A 3 -14.34 35.60 18.91
C MET A 3 -12.96 35.26 18.33
N HIS A 4 -12.01 36.20 18.44
CA HIS A 4 -10.62 35.98 18.10
C HIS A 4 -10.05 34.96 19.12
N LEU A 5 -10.15 33.67 18.82
CA LEU A 5 -9.47 32.63 19.58
C LEU A 5 -7.97 32.81 19.38
N SER A 6 -7.30 33.41 20.37
CA SER A 6 -5.84 33.52 20.42
C SER A 6 -5.25 32.15 20.74
N LEU A 7 -5.13 31.30 19.72
CA LEU A 7 -4.43 30.02 19.84
C LEU A 7 -2.94 30.28 20.13
N PRO A 8 -2.36 29.66 21.18
CA PRO A 8 -0.95 29.80 21.46
C PRO A 8 -0.12 29.12 20.34
N PRO A 9 1.05 29.68 19.98
CA PRO A 9 1.93 29.06 19.00
C PRO A 9 2.40 27.67 19.47
N PRO A 10 2.72 26.76 18.54
CA PRO A 10 3.24 25.44 18.88
C PRO A 10 4.59 25.56 19.59
N GLU A 11 4.87 24.60 20.48
CA GLU A 11 6.17 24.51 21.16
C GLU A 11 7.31 24.34 20.14
N PRO A 12 8.48 24.97 20.38
CA PRO A 12 9.66 24.82 19.52
C PRO A 12 10.08 23.36 19.38
N ILE A 13 10.74 23.03 18.26
CA ILE A 13 11.19 21.67 18.05
C ILE A 13 12.40 21.33 18.92
N GLU A 14 12.32 20.21 19.65
CA GLU A 14 13.45 19.67 20.40
C GLU A 14 14.38 18.88 19.48
N LEU A 15 15.57 19.44 19.22
CA LEU A 15 16.62 18.80 18.41
C LEU A 15 17.69 18.08 19.25
N SER A 16 17.70 18.26 20.57
CA SER A 16 18.66 17.64 21.48
C SER A 16 18.06 16.48 22.28
N GLY A 17 18.41 15.24 21.91
CA GLY A 17 18.02 14.02 22.63
C GLY A 17 16.69 13.42 22.17
N GLY A 18 16.64 12.08 22.01
CA GLY A 18 15.46 11.36 21.51
C GLY A 18 15.46 11.11 19.99
N ASN A 19 14.35 10.59 19.46
CA ASN A 19 14.18 10.33 18.03
C ASN A 19 13.78 11.63 17.31
N ILE A 20 14.77 12.31 16.74
CA ILE A 20 14.64 13.60 16.03
C ILE A 20 13.58 13.53 14.92
N SER A 21 13.48 12.41 14.21
CA SER A 21 12.47 12.24 13.14
C SER A 21 11.05 12.21 13.69
N ALA A 22 10.85 11.53 14.82
CA ALA A 22 9.57 11.54 15.52
C ALA A 22 9.22 12.93 16.06
N ASN A 23 10.20 13.70 16.55
CA ASN A 23 10.00 15.07 17.01
C ASN A 23 9.62 16.01 15.85
N TRP A 24 10.25 15.86 14.68
CA TRP A 24 9.94 16.63 13.47
C TRP A 24 8.53 16.36 12.96
N LYS A 25 8.12 15.09 12.88
CA LYS A 25 6.75 14.72 12.48
C LYS A 25 5.70 15.32 13.42
N LYS A 26 5.95 15.28 14.73
CA LYS A 26 5.04 15.87 15.74
C LYS A 26 4.96 17.40 15.61
N PHE A 27 6.11 18.08 15.47
CA PHE A 27 6.14 19.52 15.29
C PHE A 27 5.44 19.95 13.99
N LYS A 28 5.72 19.27 12.86
CA LYS A 28 5.07 19.52 11.57
C LYS A 28 3.55 19.42 11.66
N GLN A 29 3.03 18.38 12.30
CA GLN A 29 1.58 18.26 12.50
C GLN A 29 1.01 19.39 13.38
N LYS A 30 1.69 19.75 14.48
CA LYS A 30 1.27 20.86 15.35
C LYS A 30 1.25 22.19 14.59
N TYR A 31 2.26 22.47 13.77
CA TYR A 31 2.37 23.70 12.99
C TYR A 31 1.31 23.79 11.89
N VAL A 32 1.05 22.71 11.14
CA VAL A 32 -0.01 22.69 10.11
C VAL A 32 -1.38 22.96 10.72
N ASN A 33 -1.68 22.34 11.87
CA ASN A 33 -2.93 22.59 12.59
C ASN A 33 -3.03 24.05 13.07
N TYR A 34 -1.93 24.61 13.56
CA TYR A 34 -1.85 26.01 13.98
C TYR A 34 -2.07 26.97 12.79
N GLU A 35 -1.47 26.67 11.65
CA GLU A 35 -1.56 27.48 10.43
C GLU A 35 -3.00 27.54 9.89
N ILE A 36 -3.71 26.41 9.91
CA ILE A 36 -5.14 26.33 9.54
C ILE A 36 -5.99 27.09 10.54
N ALA A 37 -5.78 26.88 11.85
CA ALA A 37 -6.63 27.45 12.89
C ALA A 37 -6.48 28.98 13.05
N THR A 38 -5.32 29.53 12.67
CA THR A 38 -5.03 30.98 12.73
C THR A 38 -5.25 31.70 11.39
N GLY A 39 -5.61 30.97 10.32
CA GLY A 39 -5.77 31.51 8.98
C GLY A 39 -4.46 31.92 8.29
N ILE A 40 -3.31 31.52 8.84
CA ILE A 40 -1.99 31.77 8.25
C ILE A 40 -1.83 30.97 6.95
N SER A 41 -2.55 29.84 6.80
CA SER A 41 -2.58 29.04 5.57
C SER A 41 -3.05 29.82 4.34
N LEU A 42 -3.83 30.89 4.54
CA LEU A 42 -4.38 31.74 3.48
C LEU A 42 -3.46 32.92 3.11
N LYS A 43 -2.34 33.10 3.82
CA LYS A 43 -1.37 34.17 3.56
C LYS A 43 -0.33 33.76 2.53
N ASP A 44 0.42 34.74 2.02
CA ASP A 44 1.50 34.52 1.07
C ASP A 44 2.63 33.66 1.65
N SER A 45 3.39 33.00 0.77
CA SER A 45 4.44 32.06 1.16
C SER A 45 5.52 32.69 2.04
N THR A 46 5.85 33.97 1.84
CA THR A 46 6.84 34.68 2.65
C THR A 46 6.35 34.87 4.08
N THR A 47 5.10 35.27 4.27
CA THR A 47 4.49 35.38 5.61
C THR A 47 4.38 34.03 6.31
N ARG A 48 4.05 32.97 5.57
CA ARG A 48 3.97 31.60 6.09
C ARG A 48 5.34 31.07 6.55
N VAL A 49 6.41 31.34 5.79
CA VAL A 49 7.78 30.98 6.16
C VAL A 49 8.27 31.80 7.35
N ALA A 50 8.03 33.11 7.38
CA ALA A 50 8.41 33.95 8.52
C ALA A 50 7.75 33.49 9.83
N THR A 51 6.49 33.09 9.76
CA THR A 51 5.76 32.51 10.90
C THR A 51 6.41 31.19 11.36
N LEU A 52 6.75 30.30 10.42
CA LEU A 52 7.43 29.03 10.72
C LEU A 52 8.76 29.28 11.43
N LEU A 53 9.60 30.15 10.88
CA LEU A 53 10.92 30.45 11.45
C LEU A 53 10.83 31.06 12.84
N THR A 54 9.75 31.77 13.17
CA THR A 54 9.54 32.35 14.50
C THR A 54 9.22 31.28 15.56
N VAL A 55 8.53 30.20 15.17
CA VAL A 55 8.05 29.17 16.12
C VAL A 55 8.88 27.89 16.12
N ILE A 56 9.71 27.67 15.09
CA ILE A 56 10.49 26.44 14.94
C ILE A 56 11.62 26.30 15.98
N GLY A 57 12.08 27.42 16.55
CA GLY A 57 13.10 27.44 17.61
C GLY A 57 14.52 27.66 17.09
N ASN A 58 15.39 28.17 17.96
CA ASN A 58 16.74 28.64 17.60
C ASN A 58 17.61 27.57 16.93
N ASP A 59 17.60 26.34 17.43
CA ASP A 59 18.40 25.25 16.87
C ASP A 59 18.04 24.94 15.41
N ALA A 60 16.75 25.08 15.04
CA ALA A 60 16.28 24.84 13.68
C ALA A 60 16.47 26.08 12.77
N ILE A 61 16.43 27.29 13.34
CA ILE A 61 16.81 28.53 12.64
C ILE A 61 18.29 28.49 12.25
N ASP A 62 19.17 28.00 13.11
CA ASP A 62 20.59 27.82 12.78
C ASP A 62 20.79 26.85 11.62
N VAL A 63 19.96 25.80 11.52
CA VAL A 63 19.96 24.89 10.37
C VAL A 63 19.49 25.58 9.10
N PHE A 64 18.45 26.41 9.19
CA PHE A 64 17.93 27.18 8.06
C PHE A 64 18.96 28.20 7.53
N ASN A 65 19.61 28.94 8.42
CA ASN A 65 20.60 29.97 8.06
C ASN A 65 21.88 29.40 7.45
N ASN A 66 22.24 28.16 7.82
CA ASN A 66 23.42 27.47 7.27
C ASN A 66 23.12 26.66 6.00
N LEU A 67 21.90 26.74 5.46
CA LEU A 67 21.49 25.98 4.27
C LEU A 67 21.87 26.73 2.99
N THR A 68 22.54 26.04 2.06
CA THR A 68 22.67 26.51 0.67
C THR A 68 21.46 26.03 -0.13
N TRP A 69 20.73 26.97 -0.72
CA TRP A 69 19.53 26.68 -1.53
C TRP A 69 19.93 26.44 -2.98
N ASP A 70 19.32 25.42 -3.59
CA ASP A 70 19.68 24.97 -4.94
C ASP A 70 19.15 25.92 -6.04
N GLU A 71 18.19 26.79 -5.71
CA GLU A 71 17.59 27.79 -6.60
C GLU A 71 17.27 29.06 -5.78
N GLU A 72 17.25 30.22 -6.45
CA GLU A 72 16.79 31.47 -5.85
C GLU A 72 15.31 31.35 -5.40
N ASP A 73 14.97 31.97 -4.27
CA ASP A 73 13.64 31.97 -3.63
C ASP A 73 13.14 30.64 -3.02
N ASN A 74 13.94 29.58 -3.01
CA ASN A 74 13.55 28.34 -2.31
C ASN A 74 13.48 28.50 -0.77
N ASP A 75 14.19 29.49 -0.22
CA ASP A 75 14.10 29.94 1.18
C ASP A 75 12.74 30.61 1.50
N LYS A 76 11.95 30.99 0.48
CA LYS A 76 10.62 31.60 0.62
C LYS A 76 9.48 30.60 0.42
N LYS A 77 9.77 29.33 0.10
CA LYS A 77 8.76 28.27 -0.10
C LYS A 77 8.59 27.42 1.16
N ILE A 78 7.38 27.41 1.72
CA ILE A 78 7.07 26.69 2.95
C ILE A 78 7.36 25.19 2.85
N ASP A 79 7.04 24.55 1.72
CA ASP A 79 7.25 23.11 1.53
C ASP A 79 8.74 22.75 1.55
N LYS A 80 9.59 23.62 0.97
CA LYS A 80 11.05 23.46 1.00
C LYS A 80 11.61 23.66 2.41
N CYS A 81 11.10 24.65 3.15
CA CYS A 81 11.48 24.89 4.54
C CYS A 81 11.03 23.74 5.48
N MET A 82 9.91 23.08 5.19
CA MET A 82 9.41 21.95 5.98
C MET A 82 10.17 20.65 5.72
N GLU A 83 11.06 20.61 4.72
CA GLU A 83 11.96 19.49 4.41
C GLU A 83 13.35 19.58 5.08
N LEU A 84 13.59 20.56 5.96
CA LEU A 84 14.86 20.74 6.69
C LEU A 84 15.32 19.46 7.43
N GLU A 85 14.42 18.56 7.83
CA GLU A 85 14.74 17.24 8.40
C GLU A 85 15.62 16.39 7.47
N LYS A 86 15.31 16.36 6.17
CA LYS A 86 15.95 15.47 5.19
C LYS A 86 17.39 15.91 4.86
N ARG A 87 17.75 17.16 5.17
CA ARG A 87 19.06 17.75 4.83
C ARG A 87 20.09 17.64 5.96
N LYS A 88 19.79 16.92 7.05
CA LYS A 88 20.61 16.84 8.29
C LYS A 88 21.89 15.99 8.24
N ASN A 89 22.30 15.43 7.10
CA ASN A 89 23.48 14.56 7.03
C ASN A 89 24.85 15.27 7.02
N LYS A 90 24.94 16.59 7.28
CA LYS A 90 26.22 17.33 7.25
C LYS A 90 26.67 18.01 8.56
N PHE A 91 25.96 17.85 9.67
CA PHE A 91 26.31 18.56 10.93
C PHE A 91 26.53 17.67 12.17
N ALA A 92 26.84 16.38 11.99
CA ALA A 92 27.38 15.57 13.08
C ALA A 92 28.89 15.81 13.35
N ASP A 93 29.60 16.51 12.45
CA ASP A 93 31.03 16.81 12.58
C ASP A 93 31.28 18.32 12.53
N LYS A 94 31.18 18.98 13.69
CA LYS A 94 31.95 20.20 14.03
C LYS A 94 31.79 20.49 15.52
N LYS A 95 32.69 19.95 16.34
CA LYS A 95 33.02 20.55 17.63
C LYS A 95 34.20 21.49 17.43
N THR A 96 33.99 22.79 17.57
CA THR A 96 35.06 23.75 17.87
C THR A 96 35.36 23.74 19.38
N PRO A 97 36.59 24.11 19.78
CA PRO A 97 37.11 23.85 21.11
C PRO A 97 36.66 24.94 22.09
N SER A 98 36.18 24.54 23.26
CA SER A 98 36.13 25.42 24.42
C SER A 98 36.81 24.74 25.60
N ALA A 99 37.66 25.54 26.23
CA ALA A 99 38.48 25.21 27.37
C ALA A 99 37.66 24.98 28.65
N ASN A 100 38.31 24.30 29.59
CA ASN A 100 37.95 24.07 30.99
C ASN A 100 36.73 23.17 31.24
N ASP A 101 36.96 21.98 31.82
CA ASP A 101 36.80 21.89 33.27
C ASP A 101 37.29 20.55 33.84
N GLU A 102 37.97 20.68 34.97
CA GLU A 102 38.39 19.60 35.83
C GLU A 102 37.20 18.84 36.46
N LYS A 103 37.46 17.55 36.76
CA LYS A 103 36.84 16.71 37.81
C LYS A 103 35.34 16.37 37.68
N ARG A 104 35.04 15.06 37.52
CA ARG A 104 33.98 14.30 38.26
C ARG A 104 33.99 12.77 37.92
N PRO A 105 33.36 11.89 38.73
CA PRO A 105 33.80 10.53 39.09
C PRO A 105 32.89 9.41 38.52
N PRO A 106 32.84 8.21 39.16
CA PRO A 106 33.52 6.97 38.79
C PRO A 106 32.93 6.26 37.54
N SER A 107 33.76 5.48 36.85
CA SER A 107 33.47 4.88 35.54
C SER A 107 32.30 3.86 35.57
N LYS A 108 31.20 4.19 34.87
CA LYS A 108 30.18 3.19 34.48
C LYS A 108 30.82 2.16 33.54
N LYS A 109 30.84 0.88 33.94
CA LYS A 109 31.24 -0.23 33.06
C LYS A 109 30.20 -0.39 31.94
N PHE A 110 30.65 -0.38 30.68
CA PHE A 110 29.78 -0.49 29.50
C PHE A 110 30.09 -1.76 28.72
N ASN A 111 29.11 -2.25 27.94
CA ASN A 111 29.31 -3.37 27.00
C ASN A 111 30.16 -2.89 25.82
N CYS A 112 31.36 -3.44 25.67
CA CYS A 112 32.27 -3.00 24.62
C CYS A 112 32.13 -3.86 23.35
N TRP A 113 31.82 -3.22 22.22
CA TRP A 113 31.69 -3.90 20.92
C TRP A 113 33.02 -4.40 20.33
N ASN A 114 34.16 -4.00 20.88
CA ASN A 114 35.47 -4.40 20.38
C ASN A 114 35.99 -5.69 21.03
N CYS A 115 35.61 -5.99 22.27
CA CYS A 115 36.02 -7.22 22.97
C CYS A 115 34.85 -8.11 23.41
N GLY A 116 33.61 -7.62 23.38
CA GLY A 116 32.42 -8.34 23.80
C GLY A 116 32.21 -8.45 25.32
N THR A 117 33.02 -7.75 26.14
CA THR A 117 32.93 -7.79 27.62
C THR A 117 32.62 -6.41 28.22
N LYS A 118 32.28 -6.37 29.52
CA LYS A 118 32.00 -5.14 30.28
C LYS A 118 33.25 -4.60 30.96
N HIS A 119 33.68 -3.38 30.63
CA HIS A 119 34.84 -2.72 31.26
C HIS A 119 34.67 -1.19 31.29
N GLY A 120 35.57 -0.48 31.99
CA GLY A 120 35.58 0.99 32.06
C GLY A 120 36.18 1.63 30.79
N LEU A 121 36.08 2.96 30.67
CA LEU A 121 36.66 3.66 29.52
C LEU A 121 38.17 3.41 29.44
N ARG A 122 38.66 3.07 28.24
CA ARG A 122 40.07 2.76 27.90
C ARG A 122 40.66 1.47 28.50
N GLU A 123 39.86 0.64 29.14
CA GLU A 123 40.29 -0.65 29.70
C GLU A 123 40.04 -1.82 28.73
N CYS A 124 39.87 -1.56 27.44
CA CYS A 124 39.47 -2.60 26.49
C CYS A 124 40.59 -3.62 26.27
N PRO A 125 40.39 -4.91 26.60
CA PRO A 125 41.41 -5.94 26.39
C PRO A 125 41.77 -6.16 24.92
N ALA A 126 40.89 -5.76 24.00
CA ALA A 126 41.12 -5.87 22.56
C ALA A 126 41.94 -4.70 21.99
N TYR A 127 42.19 -3.64 22.76
CA TYR A 127 42.98 -2.50 22.32
C TYR A 127 44.44 -2.92 22.08
N GLY A 128 44.99 -2.56 20.91
CA GLY A 128 46.34 -2.90 20.49
C GLY A 128 46.51 -4.30 19.87
N LYS A 129 45.55 -5.21 20.06
CA LYS A 129 45.56 -6.58 19.51
C LYS A 129 45.07 -6.63 18.07
N THR A 130 45.60 -7.56 17.29
CA THR A 130 45.19 -7.80 15.89
C THR A 130 44.16 -8.91 15.83
N CYS A 131 43.09 -8.72 15.07
CA CYS A 131 42.05 -9.71 14.88
C CYS A 131 42.53 -10.83 13.94
N ASN A 132 42.49 -12.08 14.41
CA ASN A 132 42.94 -13.24 13.64
C ASN A 132 42.09 -13.56 12.40
N TYR A 133 40.90 -12.95 12.24
CA TYR A 133 40.04 -13.17 11.07
C TYR A 133 40.24 -12.13 9.97
N CYS A 134 40.15 -10.83 10.28
CA CYS A 134 40.26 -9.77 9.27
C CYS A 134 41.61 -9.04 9.27
N GLN A 135 42.53 -9.43 10.15
CA GLN A 135 43.87 -8.85 10.32
C GLN A 135 43.88 -7.34 10.67
N LYS A 136 42.73 -6.74 11.01
CA LYS A 136 42.64 -5.35 11.50
C LYS A 136 42.81 -5.30 13.02
N ARG A 137 43.31 -4.17 13.54
CA ARG A 137 43.61 -3.98 14.97
C ARG A 137 42.37 -3.63 15.81
N ASN A 138 42.52 -3.68 17.13
CA ASN A 138 41.61 -3.14 18.15
C ASN A 138 40.26 -3.86 18.35
N HIS A 139 40.15 -5.13 17.94
CA HIS A 139 38.98 -5.96 18.25
C HIS A 139 39.32 -7.46 18.25
N PHE A 140 38.50 -8.28 18.91
CA PHE A 140 38.64 -9.74 18.90
C PHE A 140 37.88 -10.39 17.75
N GLN A 141 38.35 -11.57 17.32
CA GLN A 141 37.72 -12.37 16.26
C GLN A 141 36.26 -12.72 16.58
N SER A 142 35.92 -12.92 17.85
CA SER A 142 34.55 -13.23 18.31
C SER A 142 33.53 -12.13 17.99
N VAL A 143 33.97 -10.88 17.85
CA VAL A 143 33.12 -9.70 17.56
C VAL A 143 33.52 -9.02 16.25
N CYS A 144 34.26 -9.73 15.40
CA CYS A 144 34.76 -9.21 14.13
C CYS A 144 33.61 -8.97 13.14
N ARG A 145 33.41 -7.70 12.77
CA ARG A 145 32.36 -7.26 11.84
C ARG A 145 32.61 -7.68 10.39
N SER A 146 33.83 -8.10 10.06
CA SER A 146 34.13 -8.67 8.73
C SER A 146 33.62 -10.10 8.58
N ARG A 147 33.27 -10.76 9.68
CA ARG A 147 32.67 -12.10 9.65
C ARG A 147 31.19 -11.96 9.33
N LYS A 148 30.78 -12.32 8.10
CA LYS A 148 29.36 -12.39 7.73
C LYS A 148 28.66 -13.36 8.68
N LYS A 149 27.70 -12.86 9.47
CA LYS A 149 26.65 -13.72 10.03
C LYS A 149 25.80 -14.18 8.85
N VAL A 150 25.73 -15.50 8.67
CA VAL A 150 24.80 -16.10 7.72
C VAL A 150 23.41 -16.07 8.36
N HIS A 151 22.58 -15.14 7.89
CA HIS A 151 21.14 -15.24 7.60
C HIS A 151 20.43 -13.88 7.79
N GLY A 152 19.58 -13.57 6.81
CA GLY A 152 18.67 -12.42 6.80
C GLY A 152 19.03 -11.45 5.68
N LEU A 153 18.42 -11.64 4.51
CA LEU A 153 18.48 -10.71 3.38
C LEU A 153 17.85 -9.36 3.80
N ASP A 154 18.58 -8.27 3.60
CA ASP A 154 17.99 -6.93 3.53
C ASP A 154 17.08 -6.90 2.29
N VAL A 155 15.78 -6.80 2.54
CA VAL A 155 14.78 -6.49 1.52
C VAL A 155 14.75 -4.97 1.40
N ASP A 156 15.30 -4.46 0.31
CA ASP A 156 15.04 -3.11 -0.18
C ASP A 156 13.53 -2.94 -0.36
N GLN A 157 12.99 -1.84 0.14
CA GLN A 157 11.60 -1.45 -0.03
C GLN A 157 11.29 -1.26 -1.52
N GLN A 158 10.83 -2.34 -2.15
CA GLN A 158 10.00 -2.26 -3.35
C GLN A 158 8.64 -1.73 -2.93
N GLU A 159 8.19 -0.66 -3.58
CA GLU A 159 6.78 -0.30 -3.59
C GLU A 159 6.05 -1.50 -4.20
N GLU A 160 5.36 -2.27 -3.36
CA GLU A 160 4.48 -3.34 -3.80
C GLU A 160 3.32 -2.70 -4.57
N GLU A 161 3.36 -2.81 -5.90
CA GLU A 161 2.15 -2.81 -6.70
C GLU A 161 1.26 -3.94 -6.17
N GLN A 162 0.18 -3.54 -5.50
CA GLN A 162 -0.84 -4.46 -5.04
C GLN A 162 -1.43 -5.18 -6.25
N ASN A 163 -1.07 -6.45 -6.41
CA ASN A 163 -1.88 -7.41 -7.13
C ASN A 163 -3.22 -7.52 -6.38
N LEU A 164 -4.21 -6.75 -6.82
CA LEU A 164 -5.62 -6.98 -6.51
C LEU A 164 -6.08 -8.26 -7.22
N ASN A 165 -5.65 -9.40 -6.67
CA ASN A 165 -6.24 -10.70 -6.97
C ASN A 165 -6.38 -11.51 -5.68
N SER A 166 -7.16 -10.94 -4.76
CA SER A 166 -7.76 -11.62 -3.63
C SER A 166 -9.04 -10.85 -3.25
N THR A 167 -10.07 -10.99 -4.07
CA THR A 167 -11.43 -10.56 -3.74
C THR A 167 -11.96 -11.40 -2.58
N LEU A 168 -11.74 -10.96 -1.34
CA LEU A 168 -12.58 -11.32 -0.20
C LEU A 168 -13.71 -10.29 -0.13
N PHE A 169 -14.75 -10.57 -0.89
CA PHE A 169 -16.00 -9.82 -0.92
C PHE A 169 -16.75 -10.05 0.39
N VAL A 170 -16.92 -9.01 1.21
CA VAL A 170 -17.90 -8.97 2.30
C VAL A 170 -19.01 -8.01 1.88
N GLY A 171 -19.90 -8.51 1.01
CA GLY A 171 -21.17 -7.86 0.71
C GLY A 171 -22.15 -8.00 1.88
N ALA A 172 -22.79 -6.87 2.23
CA ALA A 172 -23.72 -6.61 3.33
C ALA A 172 -24.91 -7.61 3.45
N VAL A 173 -25.77 -7.65 4.47
CA VAL A 173 -26.46 -6.61 5.27
C VAL A 173 -27.08 -7.26 6.52
N THR A 174 -27.24 -6.50 7.62
CA THR A 174 -28.48 -6.30 8.45
C THR A 174 -28.24 -6.19 9.96
N THR A 175 -29.02 -5.28 10.55
CA THR A 175 -29.20 -4.93 11.97
C THR A 175 -28.24 -3.86 12.53
N ASP A 176 -28.64 -2.58 12.43
CA ASP A 176 -28.23 -1.46 13.30
C ASP A 176 -26.83 -1.59 13.93
N ILE A 177 -25.79 -1.58 13.10
CA ILE A 177 -24.41 -1.39 13.54
C ILE A 177 -24.09 0.08 13.28
N GLN A 178 -23.96 0.87 14.34
CA GLN A 178 -23.47 2.23 14.22
C GLN A 178 -21.98 2.19 13.88
N ILE A 179 -21.67 2.35 12.59
CA ILE A 179 -20.31 2.52 12.09
C ILE A 179 -19.88 3.95 12.43
N TYR A 180 -18.92 4.11 13.34
CA TYR A 180 -18.21 5.37 13.54
C TYR A 180 -16.76 5.14 13.09
N ASN A 181 -16.38 5.77 11.97
CA ASN A 181 -15.07 5.66 11.28
C ASN A 181 -14.79 4.28 10.64
N GLU A 182 -13.74 4.21 9.82
CA GLU A 182 -13.22 3.06 9.03
C GLU A 182 -12.94 1.77 9.84
N GLU A 183 -13.28 1.75 11.13
CA GLU A 183 -13.11 0.62 12.04
C GLU A 183 -14.47 0.10 12.55
N CYS A 184 -14.75 -1.19 12.30
CA CYS A 184 -16.00 -1.81 12.72
C CYS A 184 -15.97 -2.19 14.22
N TYR A 185 -16.81 -1.54 15.03
CA TYR A 185 -16.97 -1.83 16.46
C TYR A 185 -18.38 -2.33 16.79
N VAL A 186 -18.46 -3.26 17.74
CA VAL A 186 -19.71 -3.77 18.31
C VAL A 186 -19.73 -3.62 19.82
N LYS A 187 -20.94 -3.42 20.38
CA LYS A 187 -21.17 -3.42 21.83
C LYS A 187 -21.97 -4.68 22.17
N LEU A 188 -21.35 -5.61 22.89
CA LEU A 188 -21.96 -6.89 23.24
C LEU A 188 -22.00 -7.08 24.76
N PRO A 189 -23.07 -7.67 25.32
CA PRO A 189 -23.06 -8.13 26.70
C PRO A 189 -22.10 -9.32 26.88
N VAL A 190 -20.98 -9.08 27.53
CA VAL A 190 -20.02 -10.10 27.97
C VAL A 190 -20.25 -10.33 29.45
N LYS A 191 -20.73 -11.52 29.84
CA LYS A 191 -21.16 -11.84 31.21
C LYS A 191 -22.12 -10.78 31.81
N GLY A 192 -22.99 -10.21 30.98
CA GLY A 192 -23.96 -9.17 31.37
C GLY A 192 -23.43 -7.72 31.35
N HIS A 193 -22.13 -7.52 31.15
CA HIS A 193 -21.54 -6.17 31.02
C HIS A 193 -21.42 -5.77 29.55
N ILE A 194 -21.89 -4.58 29.19
CA ILE A 194 -21.76 -4.07 27.82
C ILE A 194 -20.29 -3.72 27.54
N THR A 195 -19.66 -4.49 26.67
CA THR A 195 -18.25 -4.33 26.29
C THR A 195 -18.13 -3.92 24.84
N LYS A 196 -17.33 -2.88 24.56
CA LYS A 196 -17.00 -2.44 23.20
C LYS A 196 -15.85 -3.30 22.66
N LEU A 197 -16.11 -4.03 21.59
CA LEU A 197 -15.14 -4.90 20.91
C LEU A 197 -15.01 -4.47 19.44
N LYS A 198 -13.80 -4.50 18.90
CA LYS A 198 -13.51 -4.33 17.48
C LYS A 198 -13.73 -5.66 16.76
N ILE A 199 -14.45 -5.66 15.64
CA ILE A 199 -14.48 -6.82 14.75
C ILE A 199 -13.21 -6.79 13.92
N ASP A 200 -12.41 -7.85 14.00
CA ASP A 200 -11.21 -8.00 13.20
C ASP A 200 -11.21 -9.37 12.52
N THR A 201 -11.60 -9.38 11.24
CA THR A 201 -11.64 -10.60 10.42
C THR A 201 -10.25 -11.15 10.10
N GLY A 202 -9.19 -10.35 10.28
CA GLY A 202 -7.80 -10.79 10.15
C GLY A 202 -7.29 -11.52 11.39
N SER A 203 -8.01 -11.44 12.52
CA SER A 203 -7.60 -12.08 13.76
C SER A 203 -8.23 -13.47 13.93
N GLN A 204 -7.38 -14.46 14.18
CA GLN A 204 -7.81 -15.85 14.46
C GLN A 204 -8.29 -16.05 15.90
N VAL A 205 -7.99 -15.10 16.79
CA VAL A 205 -8.26 -15.22 18.23
C VAL A 205 -9.00 -14.00 18.76
N ASN A 206 -9.78 -14.18 19.83
CA ASN A 206 -10.35 -13.04 20.54
C ASN A 206 -9.35 -12.50 21.56
N ILE A 207 -9.28 -11.18 21.69
CA ILE A 207 -8.39 -10.48 22.62
C ILE A 207 -9.21 -9.62 23.57
N MET A 208 -8.92 -9.70 24.86
CA MET A 208 -9.55 -8.88 25.89
C MET A 208 -8.47 -8.12 26.68
N PRO A 209 -8.55 -6.78 26.73
CA PRO A 209 -7.68 -6.00 27.60
C PRO A 209 -7.91 -6.36 29.07
N PHE A 210 -6.84 -6.51 29.84
CA PHE A 210 -6.94 -6.87 31.26
C PHE A 210 -7.78 -5.87 32.07
N LYS A 211 -7.71 -4.58 31.71
CA LYS A 211 -8.55 -3.51 32.28
C LYS A 211 -10.05 -3.76 32.09
N ASP A 212 -10.46 -4.35 30.98
CA ASP A 212 -11.86 -4.58 30.66
C ASP A 212 -12.34 -5.89 31.29
N LEU A 213 -11.47 -6.91 31.35
CA LEU A 213 -11.74 -8.14 32.12
C LEU A 213 -12.01 -7.83 33.60
N LYS A 214 -11.22 -6.94 34.22
CA LYS A 214 -11.44 -6.51 35.61
C LYS A 214 -12.80 -5.85 35.82
N LYS A 215 -13.31 -5.11 34.84
CA LYS A 215 -14.66 -4.52 34.90
C LYS A 215 -15.76 -5.58 34.81
N ILE A 216 -15.51 -6.66 34.06
CA ILE A 216 -16.50 -7.72 33.79
C ILE A 216 -16.54 -8.76 34.92
N VAL A 217 -15.38 -9.13 35.48
CA VAL A 217 -15.25 -10.26 36.42
C VAL A 217 -14.89 -9.80 37.85
N GLY A 218 -14.51 -8.54 38.03
CA GLY A 218 -14.07 -7.97 39.31
C GLY A 218 -12.55 -7.96 39.48
N SER A 219 -12.09 -7.53 40.66
CA SER A 219 -10.68 -7.20 40.92
C SER A 219 -9.69 -8.37 40.82
N ASN A 220 -10.16 -9.63 40.87
CA ASN A 220 -9.31 -10.82 40.83
C ASN A 220 -9.82 -11.86 39.81
N PRO A 221 -9.64 -11.63 38.49
CA PRO A 221 -10.12 -12.54 37.47
C PRO A 221 -9.29 -13.83 37.42
N GLN A 222 -9.97 -14.98 37.38
CA GLN A 222 -9.34 -16.27 37.14
C GLN A 222 -8.94 -16.38 35.67
N ILE A 223 -7.64 -16.50 35.41
CA ILE A 223 -7.06 -16.61 34.07
C ILE A 223 -6.23 -17.90 34.03
N ASN A 224 -6.47 -18.72 33.02
CA ASN A 224 -5.71 -19.94 32.78
C ASN A 224 -4.37 -19.62 32.12
N ALA A 225 -3.32 -20.33 32.54
CA ALA A 225 -2.00 -20.19 31.94
C ALA A 225 -2.06 -20.48 30.44
N CYS A 226 -1.43 -19.62 29.64
CA CYS A 226 -1.31 -19.78 28.20
C CYS A 226 0.15 -19.99 27.83
N THR A 227 0.44 -21.00 27.02
CA THR A 227 1.78 -21.32 26.50
C THR A 227 2.04 -20.78 25.09
N HIS A 228 1.05 -20.10 24.49
CA HIS A 228 1.12 -19.63 23.12
C HIS A 228 1.53 -18.15 23.07
N ASN A 229 2.45 -17.81 22.16
CA ASN A 229 2.80 -16.44 21.86
C ASN A 229 1.86 -15.91 20.78
N LEU A 230 1.21 -14.77 21.01
CA LEU A 230 0.48 -14.05 19.97
C LEU A 230 1.43 -13.10 19.25
N VAL A 231 1.37 -13.11 17.93
CA VAL A 231 2.18 -12.27 17.05
C VAL A 231 1.23 -11.38 16.26
N SER A 232 1.49 -10.08 16.23
CA SER A 232 0.73 -9.15 15.40
C SER A 232 1.09 -9.31 13.93
N TYR A 233 0.31 -8.71 13.04
CA TYR A 233 0.63 -8.66 11.61
C TYR A 233 1.99 -7.99 11.32
N SER A 234 2.46 -7.11 12.22
CA SER A 234 3.76 -6.43 12.13
C SER A 234 4.91 -7.21 12.81
N GLU A 235 4.72 -8.50 13.08
CA GLU A 235 5.67 -9.39 13.80
C GLU A 235 5.95 -9.02 15.27
N ASP A 236 5.22 -8.06 15.84
CA ASP A 236 5.35 -7.70 17.26
C ASP A 236 4.73 -8.78 18.15
N LYS A 237 5.48 -9.22 19.16
CA LYS A 237 4.99 -10.18 20.16
C LYS A 237 4.10 -9.48 21.18
N LEU A 238 2.86 -9.92 21.28
CA LEU A 238 1.93 -9.48 22.32
C LEU A 238 2.14 -10.31 23.59
N THR A 239 2.35 -9.62 24.73
CA THR A 239 2.44 -10.28 26.04
C THR A 239 1.06 -10.73 26.50
N VAL A 240 0.83 -12.05 26.45
CA VAL A 240 -0.42 -12.67 26.90
C VAL A 240 -0.31 -13.04 28.37
N LEU A 241 -1.21 -12.49 29.20
CA LEU A 241 -1.30 -12.78 30.63
C LEU A 241 -1.97 -14.14 30.89
N GLY A 242 -2.80 -14.60 29.94
CA GLY A 242 -3.37 -15.94 29.91
C GLY A 242 -4.68 -15.96 29.12
N THR A 243 -5.52 -16.98 29.35
CA THR A 243 -6.81 -17.13 28.66
C THR A 243 -7.97 -17.29 29.63
N THR A 244 -9.16 -16.87 29.21
CA THR A 244 -10.39 -17.09 29.98
C THR A 244 -11.58 -17.27 29.04
N LYS A 245 -12.57 -18.05 29.46
CA LYS A 245 -13.83 -18.23 28.71
C LYS A 245 -14.88 -17.30 29.27
N LEU A 246 -15.55 -16.54 28.41
CA LEU A 246 -16.61 -15.62 28.81
C LEU A 246 -17.87 -15.87 27.97
N PRO A 247 -19.05 -15.93 28.60
CA PRO A 247 -20.30 -15.99 27.86
C PRO A 247 -20.58 -14.63 27.22
N VAL A 248 -20.81 -14.62 25.91
CA VAL A 248 -21.14 -13.44 25.12
C VAL A 248 -22.53 -13.64 24.51
N LYS A 249 -23.42 -12.67 24.70
CA LYS A 249 -24.73 -12.66 24.05
C LYS A 249 -24.69 -11.82 22.79
N SER A 250 -25.26 -12.33 21.70
CA SER A 250 -25.61 -11.52 20.53
C SER A 250 -27.10 -11.20 20.52
N LYS A 251 -27.61 -10.58 19.45
CA LYS A 251 -29.05 -10.25 19.29
C LYS A 251 -29.97 -11.48 19.29
N THR A 252 -29.44 -12.71 19.18
CA THR A 252 -30.22 -13.96 19.19
C THR A 252 -30.55 -14.49 20.59
N ASP A 253 -30.27 -13.72 21.66
CA ASP A 253 -30.55 -13.99 23.08
C ASP A 253 -29.91 -15.26 23.70
N VAL A 254 -29.24 -16.07 22.88
CA VAL A 254 -28.44 -17.22 23.29
C VAL A 254 -27.02 -16.76 23.66
N ALA A 255 -26.56 -17.12 24.85
CA ALA A 255 -25.19 -16.87 25.28
C ALA A 255 -24.24 -17.94 24.72
N GLN A 256 -23.20 -17.53 24.01
CA GLN A 256 -22.13 -18.40 23.51
C GLN A 256 -20.86 -18.23 24.35
N GLU A 257 -20.21 -19.33 24.74
CA GLU A 257 -18.91 -19.25 25.43
C GLU A 257 -17.78 -18.99 24.44
N LEU A 258 -17.16 -17.82 24.54
CA LEU A 258 -16.01 -17.45 23.72
C LEU A 258 -14.72 -17.45 24.55
N MET A 259 -13.64 -17.96 23.97
CA MET A 259 -12.31 -17.90 24.57
C MET A 259 -11.64 -16.57 24.25
N PHE A 260 -11.18 -15.86 25.27
CA PHE A 260 -10.44 -14.61 25.16
C PHE A 260 -9.01 -14.77 25.65
N HIS A 261 -8.06 -14.22 24.88
CA HIS A 261 -6.67 -14.05 25.29
C HIS A 261 -6.54 -12.70 26.00
N ILE A 262 -6.03 -12.73 27.22
CA ILE A 262 -5.93 -11.56 28.07
C ILE A 262 -4.58 -10.90 27.84
N VAL A 263 -4.61 -9.62 27.45
CA VAL A 263 -3.41 -8.85 27.15
C VAL A 263 -3.39 -7.54 27.94
N GLU A 264 -2.19 -7.07 28.28
CA GLU A 264 -2.00 -5.75 28.88
C GLU A 264 -1.93 -4.71 27.75
N THR A 265 -3.06 -4.07 27.44
CA THR A 265 -3.14 -3.04 26.40
C THR A 265 -4.15 -1.95 26.73
N ASN A 266 -3.91 -0.76 26.17
CA ASN A 266 -4.84 0.35 26.22
C ASN A 266 -5.85 0.36 25.06
N GLN A 267 -5.65 -0.49 24.05
CA GLN A 267 -6.55 -0.59 22.91
C GLN A 267 -7.84 -1.35 23.26
N PRO A 268 -8.95 -1.17 22.51
CA PRO A 268 -10.16 -1.96 22.65
C PRO A 268 -9.92 -3.46 22.43
N GLY A 269 -10.76 -4.31 23.01
CA GLY A 269 -10.73 -5.75 22.76
C GLY A 269 -11.11 -6.10 21.32
N VAL A 270 -10.70 -7.29 20.87
CA VAL A 270 -10.86 -7.76 19.50
C VAL A 270 -11.71 -9.03 19.50
N LEU A 271 -12.64 -9.11 18.56
CA LEU A 271 -13.42 -10.29 18.23
C LEU A 271 -12.91 -10.85 16.90
N GLY A 272 -12.37 -12.07 16.93
CA GLY A 272 -11.80 -12.72 15.76
C GLY A 272 -12.86 -13.23 14.78
N PHE A 273 -12.39 -13.72 13.64
CA PHE A 273 -13.23 -14.16 12.52
C PHE A 273 -14.25 -15.24 12.89
N THR A 274 -13.82 -16.33 13.54
CA THR A 274 -14.70 -17.44 13.90
C THR A 274 -15.82 -16.97 14.83
N SER A 275 -15.47 -16.27 15.91
CA SER A 275 -16.43 -15.80 16.90
C SER A 275 -17.41 -14.76 16.35
N SER A 276 -16.96 -13.87 15.46
CA SER A 276 -17.83 -12.87 14.83
C SER A 276 -18.81 -13.52 13.85
N THR A 277 -18.42 -14.62 13.19
CA THR A 277 -19.30 -15.43 12.35
C THR A 277 -20.31 -16.21 13.19
N ASP A 278 -19.86 -16.88 14.25
CA ASP A 278 -20.70 -17.69 15.14
C ASP A 278 -21.76 -16.86 15.89
N LEU A 279 -21.41 -15.62 16.24
CA LEU A 279 -22.35 -14.66 16.83
C LEU A 279 -23.29 -14.02 15.81
N GLY A 280 -23.14 -14.32 14.51
CA GLY A 280 -23.94 -13.79 13.41
C GLY A 280 -23.69 -12.30 13.12
N LEU A 281 -22.54 -11.77 13.53
CA LEU A 281 -22.18 -10.35 13.32
C LEU A 281 -21.60 -10.11 11.93
N ILE A 282 -21.01 -11.14 11.34
CA ILE A 282 -20.56 -11.14 9.95
C ILE A 282 -21.20 -12.31 9.22
N LYS A 283 -21.68 -12.04 8.00
CA LYS A 283 -22.15 -13.08 7.09
C LYS A 283 -21.13 -13.22 5.98
N VAL A 284 -20.42 -14.34 5.98
CA VAL A 284 -19.40 -14.61 4.98
C VAL A 284 -20.06 -15.23 3.77
N THR A 285 -20.30 -14.42 2.74
CA THR A 285 -20.77 -14.91 1.45
C THR A 285 -19.54 -15.35 0.66
N MET A 286 -19.20 -16.63 0.74
CA MET A 286 -18.12 -17.20 -0.07
C MET A 286 -18.51 -17.14 -1.55
N ALA A 287 -17.99 -16.16 -2.28
CA ALA A 287 -17.93 -16.20 -3.73
C ALA A 287 -17.07 -17.40 -4.10
N LYS A 288 -17.70 -18.51 -4.47
CA LYS A 288 -17.00 -19.71 -4.87
C LYS A 288 -16.28 -19.45 -6.20
N LYS A 289 -15.00 -19.07 -6.15
CA LYS A 289 -14.05 -19.49 -7.19
C LYS A 289 -13.97 -21.01 -7.09
N ARG A 290 -14.69 -21.72 -7.94
CA ARG A 290 -14.72 -23.18 -7.98
C ARG A 290 -13.77 -23.65 -9.06
N GLU A 291 -12.52 -23.90 -8.65
CA GLU A 291 -11.80 -25.04 -9.21
C GLU A 291 -12.54 -26.32 -8.83
N GLU A 292 -12.56 -27.25 -9.76
CA GLU A 292 -13.37 -28.46 -9.75
C GLU A 292 -13.08 -29.31 -8.51
N ASP A 293 -14.12 -29.59 -7.71
CA ASP A 293 -14.15 -30.90 -7.07
C ASP A 293 -15.57 -31.39 -6.82
N GLN A 294 -15.78 -32.63 -7.26
CA GLN A 294 -17.05 -33.34 -7.22
C GLN A 294 -17.21 -33.98 -5.84
N THR A 295 -18.37 -33.81 -5.19
CA THR A 295 -19.15 -34.89 -4.54
C THR A 295 -20.40 -34.38 -3.78
N LYS A 296 -21.57 -34.52 -4.45
CA LYS A 296 -22.95 -34.86 -3.96
C LYS A 296 -23.74 -33.91 -3.02
N PRO A 297 -25.10 -33.98 -2.98
CA PRO A 297 -26.04 -34.14 -4.10
C PRO A 297 -27.30 -33.20 -4.08
N ASN A 298 -27.84 -32.98 -5.29
CA ASN A 298 -29.26 -33.03 -5.70
C ASN A 298 -30.29 -31.95 -5.31
N ARG A 299 -30.00 -30.66 -5.50
CA ARG A 299 -31.06 -29.69 -5.87
C ARG A 299 -30.69 -28.66 -6.96
N GLY A 300 -29.41 -28.55 -7.30
CA GLY A 300 -28.93 -27.62 -8.33
C GLY A 300 -28.36 -28.30 -9.57
N LYS A 301 -28.89 -29.46 -10.00
CA LYS A 301 -28.39 -30.14 -11.21
C LYS A 301 -29.05 -29.64 -12.50
N GLU A 302 -30.31 -29.24 -12.47
CA GLU A 302 -31.02 -28.72 -13.65
C GLU A 302 -30.58 -27.29 -13.97
N ALA A 303 -30.60 -26.37 -13.00
CA ALA A 303 -30.11 -25.00 -13.19
C ALA A 303 -28.62 -24.93 -13.61
N LYS A 304 -27.77 -25.83 -13.09
CA LYS A 304 -26.36 -25.92 -13.49
C LYS A 304 -26.12 -26.39 -14.91
N LYS A 305 -27.03 -27.22 -15.45
CA LYS A 305 -26.86 -27.76 -16.80
C LYS A 305 -27.24 -26.70 -17.83
N LEU A 306 -28.31 -25.95 -17.56
CA LEU A 306 -28.77 -24.84 -18.38
C LEU A 306 -27.73 -23.70 -18.46
N SER A 307 -27.06 -23.37 -17.34
CA SER A 307 -26.06 -22.29 -17.31
C SER A 307 -24.76 -22.59 -18.05
N GLU A 308 -24.31 -23.85 -18.09
CA GLU A 308 -23.10 -24.24 -18.84
C GLU A 308 -23.37 -24.38 -20.34
N GLU A 309 -24.54 -24.91 -20.72
CA GLU A 309 -24.97 -24.98 -22.13
C GLU A 309 -25.08 -23.56 -22.73
N LEU A 310 -25.67 -22.61 -22.00
CA LEU A 310 -25.74 -21.21 -22.42
C LEU A 310 -24.35 -20.56 -22.54
N LYS A 311 -23.44 -20.86 -21.62
CA LYS A 311 -22.06 -20.34 -21.67
C LYS A 311 -21.32 -20.85 -22.91
N GLU A 312 -21.43 -22.15 -23.22
CA GLU A 312 -20.85 -22.71 -24.44
C GLU A 312 -21.46 -22.11 -25.70
N GLU A 313 -22.79 -21.92 -25.72
CA GLU A 313 -23.49 -21.25 -26.81
C GLU A 313 -22.99 -19.81 -27.02
N MET A 314 -22.87 -19.02 -25.94
CA MET A 314 -22.38 -17.64 -25.99
C MET A 314 -20.91 -17.56 -26.42
N LEU A 315 -20.05 -18.44 -25.89
CA LEU A 315 -18.64 -18.52 -26.30
C LEU A 315 -18.50 -18.87 -27.78
N GLN A 316 -19.38 -19.74 -28.30
CA GLN A 316 -19.38 -20.14 -29.70
C GLN A 316 -19.96 -19.05 -30.60
N LYS A 317 -21.03 -18.38 -30.18
CA LYS A 317 -21.71 -17.30 -30.91
C LYS A 317 -20.82 -16.05 -31.00
N TYR A 318 -20.14 -15.69 -29.93
CA TYR A 318 -19.27 -14.51 -29.82
C TYR A 318 -17.78 -14.87 -29.82
N LYS A 319 -17.39 -15.93 -30.51
CA LYS A 319 -16.02 -16.45 -30.54
C LYS A 319 -14.98 -15.38 -30.91
N GLN A 320 -15.34 -14.43 -31.76
CA GLN A 320 -14.50 -13.28 -32.13
C GLN A 320 -14.13 -12.38 -30.94
N VAL A 321 -15.03 -12.23 -29.96
CA VAL A 321 -14.80 -11.41 -28.76
C VAL A 321 -13.77 -12.07 -27.83
N PHE A 322 -13.76 -13.40 -27.78
CA PHE A 322 -12.90 -14.18 -26.90
C PHE A 322 -11.55 -14.58 -27.54
N THR A 323 -11.22 -14.06 -28.72
CA THR A 323 -9.98 -14.42 -29.44
C THR A 323 -9.14 -13.20 -29.80
N GLY A 324 -7.82 -13.32 -29.61
CA GLY A 324 -6.87 -12.25 -29.92
C GLY A 324 -6.80 -11.18 -28.83
N LEU A 325 -6.23 -10.03 -29.21
CA LEU A 325 -6.03 -8.89 -28.32
C LEU A 325 -7.17 -7.88 -28.40
N GLY A 326 -7.80 -7.74 -29.57
CA GLY A 326 -8.73 -6.64 -29.84
C GLY A 326 -8.04 -5.29 -30.05
N ARG A 327 -8.76 -4.35 -30.66
CA ARG A 327 -8.34 -2.96 -30.87
C ARG A 327 -9.56 -2.05 -30.80
N LEU A 328 -9.49 -1.01 -29.98
CA LEU A 328 -10.46 0.08 -29.98
C LEU A 328 -10.20 1.01 -31.17
N GLU A 329 -11.27 1.60 -31.71
CA GLU A 329 -11.21 2.35 -32.97
C GLU A 329 -10.34 3.61 -32.90
N LYS A 330 -10.40 4.36 -31.79
CA LYS A 330 -9.77 5.67 -31.68
C LYS A 330 -8.36 5.56 -31.09
N PRO A 331 -7.31 6.10 -31.73
CA PRO A 331 -6.00 6.23 -31.09
C PRO A 331 -6.02 7.12 -29.85
N TYR A 332 -5.11 6.89 -28.93
CA TYR A 332 -4.84 7.74 -27.78
C TYR A 332 -3.59 8.61 -28.04
N HIS A 333 -3.75 9.90 -27.82
CA HIS A 333 -2.67 10.88 -27.83
C HIS A 333 -2.23 11.19 -26.39
N ILE A 334 -0.96 10.92 -26.07
CA ILE A 334 -0.37 11.22 -24.75
C ILE A 334 0.11 12.67 -24.78
N GLU A 335 -0.71 13.55 -24.20
CA GLU A 335 -0.36 14.96 -24.03
C GLU A 335 0.74 15.12 -22.95
N ILE A 336 1.78 15.90 -23.23
CA ILE A 336 2.87 16.19 -22.29
C ILE A 336 3.08 17.70 -22.05
N TYR A 337 3.61 18.07 -20.88
CA TYR A 337 4.06 19.43 -20.60
C TYR A 337 5.36 19.70 -21.37
N PRO A 338 5.39 20.65 -22.33
CA PRO A 338 6.57 20.92 -23.14
C PRO A 338 7.74 21.50 -22.32
N THR A 339 7.46 21.96 -21.10
CA THR A 339 8.45 22.49 -20.15
C THR A 339 9.27 21.39 -19.46
N VAL A 340 8.85 20.13 -19.53
CA VAL A 340 9.56 19.03 -18.88
C VAL A 340 10.62 18.48 -19.83
N THR A 341 11.88 18.55 -19.42
CA THR A 341 13.00 18.06 -20.21
C THR A 341 12.92 16.54 -20.41
N PRO A 342 13.00 16.05 -21.66
CA PRO A 342 13.02 14.62 -21.96
C PRO A 342 14.22 13.90 -21.33
N VAL A 343 14.03 12.61 -21.01
CA VAL A 343 15.05 11.77 -20.38
C VAL A 343 15.30 10.52 -21.21
N VAL A 344 16.59 10.24 -21.44
CA VAL A 344 17.08 9.02 -22.10
C VAL A 344 17.73 8.12 -21.05
N ASN A 345 17.04 7.05 -20.66
CA ASN A 345 17.56 6.07 -19.72
C ASN A 345 18.56 5.12 -20.41
N PRO A 346 19.68 4.77 -19.75
CA PRO A 346 20.57 3.74 -20.27
C PRO A 346 19.88 2.36 -20.28
N PRO A 347 20.27 1.45 -21.19
CA PRO A 347 19.74 0.08 -21.19
C PRO A 347 20.01 -0.63 -19.86
N ARG A 348 18.98 -1.25 -19.29
CA ARG A 348 19.14 -2.11 -18.11
C ARG A 348 19.74 -3.46 -18.51
N THR A 349 20.68 -3.95 -17.69
CA THR A 349 21.27 -5.27 -17.87
C THR A 349 20.22 -6.36 -17.64
N VAL A 350 20.04 -7.24 -18.61
CA VAL A 350 19.19 -8.43 -18.48
C VAL A 350 20.06 -9.60 -18.04
N PRO A 351 19.68 -10.35 -16.97
CA PRO A 351 20.40 -11.56 -16.58
C PRO A 351 20.50 -12.55 -17.74
N ALA A 352 21.67 -13.16 -17.93
CA ALA A 352 21.94 -14.05 -19.06
C ALA A 352 20.91 -15.19 -19.19
N ALA A 353 20.39 -15.70 -18.06
CA ALA A 353 19.36 -16.74 -18.03
C ALA A 353 18.01 -16.29 -18.63
N LEU A 354 17.72 -14.99 -18.64
CA LEU A 354 16.47 -14.42 -19.15
C LEU A 354 16.60 -13.89 -20.58
N CYS A 355 17.81 -13.61 -21.08
CA CYS A 355 18.01 -12.99 -22.39
C CYS A 355 17.22 -13.65 -23.52
N ASN A 356 17.29 -14.98 -23.66
CA ASN A 356 16.58 -15.69 -24.74
C ASN A 356 15.05 -15.61 -24.59
N ARG A 357 14.54 -15.68 -23.35
CA ARG A 357 13.11 -15.59 -23.05
C ARG A 357 12.59 -14.18 -23.30
N VAL A 358 13.35 -13.16 -22.92
CA VAL A 358 13.04 -11.73 -23.16
C VAL A 358 13.01 -11.44 -24.65
N LYS A 359 14.01 -11.92 -25.41
CA LYS A 359 14.02 -11.75 -26.87
C LYS A 359 12.79 -12.38 -27.52
N LYS A 360 12.45 -13.61 -27.13
CA LYS A 360 11.26 -14.30 -27.63
C LYS A 360 9.98 -13.51 -27.34
N GLU A 361 9.82 -13.00 -26.12
CA GLU A 361 8.64 -12.19 -25.76
C GLU A 361 8.60 -10.88 -26.56
N LEU A 362 9.73 -10.22 -26.80
CA LEU A 362 9.79 -9.02 -27.66
C LEU A 362 9.40 -9.34 -29.11
N ASP A 363 9.89 -10.46 -29.67
CA ASP A 363 9.54 -10.92 -31.01
C ASP A 363 8.03 -11.24 -31.12
N ASP A 364 7.47 -11.87 -30.08
CA ASP A 364 6.03 -12.18 -29.99
C ASP A 364 5.18 -10.90 -29.84
N MET A 365 5.66 -9.90 -29.10
CA MET A 365 5.01 -8.58 -28.97
C MET A 365 5.06 -7.79 -30.28
N GLU A 366 6.18 -7.83 -31.01
CA GLU A 366 6.32 -7.21 -32.33
C GLU A 366 5.36 -7.85 -33.34
N LYS A 367 5.30 -9.19 -33.37
CA LYS A 367 4.38 -9.94 -34.22
C LYS A 367 2.90 -9.64 -33.93
N GLN A 368 2.55 -9.36 -32.68
CA GLN A 368 1.19 -8.97 -32.27
C GLN A 368 0.87 -7.49 -32.53
N GLY A 369 1.82 -6.71 -33.05
CA GLY A 369 1.66 -5.27 -33.25
C GLY A 369 1.49 -4.51 -31.93
N VAL A 370 2.13 -4.98 -30.86
CA VAL A 370 2.16 -4.31 -29.55
C VAL A 370 3.32 -3.34 -29.48
N VAL A 371 4.47 -3.72 -30.03
CA VAL A 371 5.67 -2.89 -30.15
C VAL A 371 6.18 -2.89 -31.58
N ARG A 372 7.04 -1.93 -31.92
CA ARG A 372 7.83 -1.90 -33.16
C ARG A 372 9.25 -1.42 -32.87
N LYS A 373 10.20 -1.80 -33.70
CA LYS A 373 11.56 -1.25 -33.64
C LYS A 373 11.58 0.25 -33.97
N VAL A 374 12.54 0.95 -33.37
CA VAL A 374 12.78 2.39 -33.57
C VAL A 374 14.25 2.60 -33.91
N GLU A 375 14.50 3.06 -35.14
CA GLU A 375 15.84 3.42 -35.60
C GLU A 375 16.06 4.94 -35.55
N GLU A 376 15.00 5.74 -35.66
CA GLU A 376 15.10 7.20 -35.53
C GLU A 376 15.53 7.67 -34.12
N PRO A 377 16.15 8.86 -34.01
CA PRO A 377 16.34 9.52 -32.72
C PRO A 377 15.00 9.80 -32.04
N THR A 378 14.94 9.60 -30.72
CA THR A 378 13.77 9.93 -29.90
C THR A 378 14.22 10.66 -28.65
N ASP A 379 13.45 11.67 -28.24
CA ASP A 379 13.77 12.49 -27.07
C ASP A 379 13.56 11.74 -25.75
N TRP A 380 12.55 10.87 -25.72
CA TRP A 380 12.24 10.00 -24.59
C TRP A 380 12.77 8.61 -24.84
N VAL A 381 13.51 8.06 -23.87
CA VAL A 381 13.85 6.63 -23.84
C VAL A 381 13.68 6.10 -22.43
N ASN A 382 12.69 5.24 -22.26
CA ASN A 382 12.29 4.63 -21.01
C ASN A 382 13.07 3.35 -20.74
N SER A 383 12.99 2.88 -19.49
CA SER A 383 13.57 1.59 -19.12
C SER A 383 12.61 0.45 -19.38
N MET A 384 13.14 -0.74 -19.63
CA MET A 384 12.35 -1.99 -19.64
C MET A 384 12.31 -2.59 -18.24
N ALA A 385 11.15 -3.08 -17.82
CA ALA A 385 10.98 -3.91 -16.63
C ALA A 385 10.54 -5.32 -17.05
N ILE A 386 11.10 -6.34 -16.38
CA ILE A 386 10.78 -7.74 -16.63
C ILE A 386 10.19 -8.32 -15.34
N VAL A 387 8.99 -8.89 -15.44
CA VAL A 387 8.34 -9.58 -14.33
C VAL A 387 8.13 -11.04 -14.73
N GLU A 388 8.57 -11.96 -13.87
CA GLU A 388 8.24 -13.38 -14.02
C GLU A 388 6.92 -13.67 -13.32
N LYS A 389 5.93 -14.17 -14.06
CA LYS A 389 4.67 -14.63 -13.46
C LYS A 389 4.88 -15.98 -12.75
N PRO A 390 4.03 -16.36 -11.78
CA PRO A 390 4.10 -17.66 -11.11
C PRO A 390 4.07 -18.87 -12.06
N ASN A 391 3.43 -18.72 -13.22
CA ASN A 391 3.37 -19.74 -14.26
C ASN A 391 4.64 -19.82 -15.14
N GLY A 392 5.69 -19.04 -14.85
CA GLY A 392 6.94 -19.00 -15.60
C GLY A 392 6.91 -18.18 -16.90
N SER A 393 5.79 -17.54 -17.25
CA SER A 393 5.75 -16.60 -18.38
C SER A 393 6.38 -15.25 -17.99
N LEU A 394 6.99 -14.57 -18.96
CA LEU A 394 7.51 -13.23 -18.77
C LEU A 394 6.46 -12.18 -19.09
N ARG A 395 6.46 -11.08 -18.35
CA ARG A 395 5.76 -9.84 -18.69
C ARG A 395 6.80 -8.75 -18.87
N ILE A 396 6.87 -8.20 -20.08
CA ILE A 396 7.67 -7.02 -20.38
C ILE A 396 6.79 -5.80 -20.19
N CYS A 397 7.22 -4.92 -19.28
CA CYS A 397 6.56 -3.66 -18.99
C CYS A 397 7.47 -2.48 -19.34
N LEU A 398 6.84 -1.38 -19.72
CA LEU A 398 7.49 -0.08 -19.76
C LEU A 398 7.72 0.40 -18.33
N ASP A 399 8.87 0.98 -18.04
CA ASP A 399 9.10 1.81 -16.85
C ASP A 399 9.15 3.29 -17.27
N PRO A 400 8.00 3.99 -17.28
CA PRO A 400 7.88 5.37 -17.71
C PRO A 400 8.07 6.37 -16.57
N LYS A 401 8.85 6.04 -15.52
CA LYS A 401 9.00 6.91 -14.33
C LYS A 401 9.30 8.39 -14.65
N HIS A 402 10.09 8.65 -15.68
CA HIS A 402 10.39 10.02 -16.11
C HIS A 402 9.30 10.61 -17.02
N LEU A 403 8.80 9.82 -17.98
CA LEU A 403 7.73 10.21 -18.88
C LEU A 403 6.45 10.56 -18.10
N ASN A 404 6.06 9.78 -17.10
CA ASN A 404 4.88 10.03 -16.26
C ASN A 404 4.88 11.39 -15.56
N LYS A 405 6.06 12.00 -15.34
CA LYS A 405 6.16 13.36 -14.78
C LYS A 405 5.85 14.44 -15.81
N ALA A 406 5.99 14.12 -17.09
CA ALA A 406 5.69 15.02 -18.21
C ALA A 406 4.24 14.90 -18.68
N ILE A 407 3.59 13.75 -18.48
CA ILE A 407 2.21 13.51 -18.94
C ILE A 407 1.23 14.48 -18.28
N LYS A 408 0.39 15.13 -19.10
CA LYS A 408 -0.79 15.87 -18.65
C LYS A 408 -1.94 14.88 -18.48
N GLN A 409 -2.27 14.58 -17.24
CA GLN A 409 -3.33 13.61 -16.93
C GLN A 409 -4.71 14.23 -17.17
N GLU A 410 -5.56 13.52 -17.92
CA GLU A 410 -6.99 13.82 -17.96
C GLU A 410 -7.63 13.39 -16.64
N HIS A 411 -8.27 14.31 -15.92
CA HIS A 411 -8.98 13.97 -14.69
C HIS A 411 -10.38 13.41 -15.02
N PHE A 412 -10.44 12.13 -15.38
CA PHE A 412 -11.69 11.39 -15.45
C PHE A 412 -12.05 10.82 -14.07
N GLN A 413 -13.29 11.04 -13.61
CA GLN A 413 -13.76 10.52 -12.33
C GLN A 413 -14.01 9.02 -12.46
N LEU A 414 -13.16 8.21 -11.82
CA LEU A 414 -13.40 6.77 -11.70
C LEU A 414 -14.55 6.56 -10.69
N PRO A 415 -15.55 5.72 -11.03
CA PRO A 415 -16.59 5.38 -10.06
C PRO A 415 -15.96 4.69 -8.86
N THR A 416 -16.40 5.03 -7.65
CA THR A 416 -15.95 4.30 -6.47
C THR A 416 -16.64 2.94 -6.38
N ILE A 417 -16.04 2.00 -5.65
CA ILE A 417 -16.67 0.71 -5.35
C ILE A 417 -18.06 0.92 -4.71
N GLN A 418 -18.24 1.96 -3.90
CA GLN A 418 -19.52 2.28 -3.29
C GLN A 418 -20.55 2.73 -4.33
N ASP A 419 -20.14 3.51 -5.33
CA ASP A 419 -21.01 3.94 -6.41
C ASP A 419 -21.48 2.73 -7.24
N ILE A 420 -20.55 1.85 -7.62
CA ILE A 420 -20.84 0.64 -8.40
C ILE A 420 -21.77 -0.29 -7.60
N THR A 421 -21.44 -0.59 -6.35
CA THR A 421 -22.25 -1.49 -5.51
C THR A 421 -23.65 -0.97 -5.23
N THR A 422 -23.83 0.36 -5.13
CA THR A 422 -25.15 0.97 -4.94
C THR A 422 -26.03 0.82 -6.17
N ARG A 423 -25.47 0.93 -7.38
CA ARG A 423 -26.21 0.72 -8.64
C ARG A 423 -26.60 -0.73 -8.88
N MET A 424 -25.87 -1.67 -8.29
CA MET A 424 -26.17 -3.10 -8.30
C MET A 424 -27.13 -3.55 -7.19
N ALA A 425 -27.80 -2.63 -6.49
CA ALA A 425 -28.74 -2.97 -5.44
C ALA A 425 -29.86 -3.88 -5.98
N ASN A 426 -30.17 -4.95 -5.24
CA ASN A 426 -31.15 -6.00 -5.58
C ASN A 426 -30.74 -6.98 -6.69
N ALA A 427 -29.60 -6.80 -7.34
CA ALA A 427 -29.11 -7.78 -8.32
C ALA A 427 -28.84 -9.14 -7.65
N LYS A 428 -29.26 -10.21 -8.32
CA LYS A 428 -29.10 -11.61 -7.88
C LYS A 428 -28.19 -12.40 -8.81
N TRP A 429 -28.09 -11.96 -10.06
CA TRP A 429 -27.33 -12.58 -11.13
C TRP A 429 -26.21 -11.65 -11.56
N PHE A 430 -25.00 -12.22 -11.70
CA PHE A 430 -23.79 -11.47 -11.98
C PHE A 430 -22.90 -12.26 -12.93
N THR A 431 -22.36 -11.59 -13.94
CA THR A 431 -21.24 -12.05 -14.76
C THR A 431 -20.13 -11.02 -14.69
N LYS A 432 -18.90 -11.50 -14.55
CA LYS A 432 -17.70 -10.66 -14.64
C LYS A 432 -16.96 -11.03 -15.92
N LEU A 433 -16.71 -10.04 -16.77
CA LEU A 433 -15.84 -10.14 -17.93
C LEU A 433 -14.56 -9.35 -17.65
N ASP A 434 -13.42 -9.89 -18.08
CA ASP A 434 -12.09 -9.28 -17.92
C ASP A 434 -11.54 -8.96 -19.31
N ALA A 435 -11.16 -7.71 -19.54
CA ALA A 435 -10.55 -7.30 -20.79
C ALA A 435 -9.10 -7.81 -20.88
N ASN A 436 -8.87 -8.82 -21.72
CA ASN A 436 -7.53 -9.39 -21.92
C ASN A 436 -6.52 -8.31 -22.32
N ARG A 437 -5.59 -7.99 -21.39
CA ARG A 437 -4.58 -6.92 -21.54
C ARG A 437 -5.23 -5.60 -22.01
N GLY A 438 -6.30 -5.16 -21.34
CA GLY A 438 -7.14 -4.01 -21.71
C GLY A 438 -6.39 -2.81 -22.31
N TYR A 439 -5.34 -2.30 -21.65
CA TYR A 439 -4.60 -1.14 -22.18
C TYR A 439 -3.97 -1.36 -23.56
N TRP A 440 -3.54 -2.59 -23.87
CA TRP A 440 -2.99 -2.92 -25.19
C TRP A 440 -4.04 -2.93 -26.29
N GLN A 441 -5.33 -2.79 -25.96
CA GLN A 441 -6.40 -2.63 -26.93
C GLN A 441 -6.53 -1.19 -27.40
N ILE A 442 -5.96 -0.21 -26.68
CA ILE A 442 -5.97 1.20 -27.07
C ILE A 442 -4.75 1.48 -27.98
N PRO A 443 -4.94 1.74 -29.29
CA PRO A 443 -3.83 2.14 -30.15
C PRO A 443 -3.28 3.51 -29.73
N LEU A 444 -1.98 3.72 -29.92
CA LEU A 444 -1.32 5.02 -29.77
C LEU A 444 -1.12 5.66 -31.15
N ASP A 445 -1.28 6.97 -31.24
CA ASP A 445 -0.85 7.70 -32.44
C ASP A 445 0.69 7.75 -32.55
N GLU A 446 1.20 8.03 -33.75
CA GLU A 446 2.63 7.91 -34.05
C GLU A 446 3.52 8.75 -33.12
N GLU A 447 3.10 9.95 -32.75
CA GLU A 447 3.82 10.83 -31.83
C GLU A 447 3.89 10.21 -30.42
N SER A 448 2.76 9.71 -29.91
CA SER A 448 2.69 9.08 -28.59
C SER A 448 3.43 7.76 -28.53
N GLN A 449 3.50 7.02 -29.65
CA GLN A 449 4.33 5.82 -29.74
C GLN A 449 5.78 6.19 -29.41
N LEU A 450 6.34 7.23 -30.03
CA LEU A 450 7.74 7.63 -29.82
C LEU A 450 8.03 8.05 -28.37
N LEU A 451 7.07 8.62 -27.65
CA LEU A 451 7.19 8.90 -26.21
C LEU A 451 7.43 7.63 -25.38
N THR A 452 6.86 6.50 -25.80
CA THR A 452 6.98 5.20 -25.13
C THR A 452 8.21 4.41 -25.55
N THR A 453 9.14 4.99 -26.30
CA THR A 453 10.38 4.31 -26.71
C THR A 453 11.14 3.81 -25.49
N PHE A 454 11.69 2.60 -25.55
CA PHE A 454 12.46 1.97 -24.48
C PHE A 454 13.66 1.18 -25.00
N ASN A 455 14.69 1.11 -24.15
CA ASN A 455 15.93 0.42 -24.47
C ASN A 455 15.88 -1.06 -24.07
N THR A 456 16.40 -1.92 -24.95
CA THR A 456 16.64 -3.34 -24.67
C THR A 456 18.05 -3.76 -25.12
N PRO A 457 18.59 -4.89 -24.64
CA PRO A 457 19.82 -5.45 -25.19
C PRO A 457 19.75 -5.84 -26.68
N PHE A 458 18.55 -5.83 -27.28
CA PHE A 458 18.30 -6.28 -28.65
C PHE A 458 17.91 -5.12 -29.59
N GLY A 459 18.01 -3.88 -29.14
CA GLY A 459 17.62 -2.68 -29.88
C GLY A 459 16.61 -1.81 -29.14
N ARG A 460 16.19 -0.73 -29.79
CA ARG A 460 15.15 0.19 -29.28
C ARG A 460 13.81 -0.18 -29.87
N TYR A 461 12.79 -0.13 -29.02
CA TYR A 461 11.41 -0.41 -29.39
C TYR A 461 10.52 0.69 -28.84
N CYS A 462 9.37 0.93 -29.48
CA CYS A 462 8.29 1.72 -28.92
C CYS A 462 6.99 0.92 -28.94
N TYR A 463 6.06 1.26 -28.06
CA TYR A 463 4.75 0.64 -28.08
C TYR A 463 3.87 1.25 -29.17
N GLN A 464 3.09 0.43 -29.85
CA GLN A 464 2.05 0.83 -30.81
C GLN A 464 0.67 0.97 -30.15
N VAL A 465 0.55 0.47 -28.92
CA VAL A 465 -0.66 0.45 -28.10
C VAL A 465 -0.33 0.93 -26.69
N THR A 466 -1.31 1.32 -25.89
CA THR A 466 -1.03 1.93 -24.58
C THR A 466 -0.33 0.91 -23.65
N PRO A 467 0.91 1.16 -23.22
CA PRO A 467 1.63 0.24 -22.35
C PRO A 467 1.14 0.34 -20.91
N PHE A 468 1.35 -0.75 -20.16
CA PHE A 468 1.23 -0.73 -18.70
C PHE A 468 2.27 0.23 -18.11
N GLY A 469 1.91 0.90 -17.00
CA GLY A 469 2.78 1.81 -16.25
C GLY A 469 2.58 3.29 -16.57
N ILE A 470 1.90 3.64 -17.67
CA ILE A 470 1.54 5.02 -17.99
C ILE A 470 0.50 5.53 -17.00
N THR A 471 0.74 6.68 -16.37
CA THR A 471 -0.13 7.23 -15.32
C THR A 471 -1.56 7.49 -15.78
N SER A 472 -1.76 7.89 -17.03
CA SER A 472 -3.08 8.21 -17.60
C SER A 472 -3.80 7.02 -18.25
N ALA A 473 -3.20 5.83 -18.27
CA ALA A 473 -3.78 4.69 -18.99
C ALA A 473 -5.12 4.22 -18.38
N GLN A 474 -5.24 4.24 -17.06
CA GLN A 474 -6.43 3.81 -16.32
C GLN A 474 -7.64 4.71 -16.65
N GLU A 475 -7.46 6.03 -16.57
CA GLU A 475 -8.52 7.00 -16.84
C GLU A 475 -8.99 6.92 -18.29
N VAL A 476 -8.04 6.79 -19.22
CA VAL A 476 -8.36 6.70 -20.65
C VAL A 476 -9.10 5.40 -20.94
N PHE A 477 -8.68 4.27 -20.37
CA PHE A 477 -9.35 3.00 -20.55
C PHE A 477 -10.76 3.03 -19.95
N GLN A 478 -10.91 3.44 -18.69
CA GLN A 478 -12.21 3.57 -18.05
C GLN A 478 -13.14 4.47 -18.86
N LYS A 479 -12.68 5.67 -19.24
CA LYS A 479 -13.48 6.63 -20.01
C LYS A 479 -14.00 6.02 -21.30
N ARG A 480 -13.16 5.27 -22.02
CA ARG A 480 -13.54 4.60 -23.27
C ARG A 480 -14.54 3.47 -23.04
N MET A 481 -14.31 2.63 -22.02
CA MET A 481 -15.21 1.54 -21.68
C MET A 481 -16.57 2.05 -21.22
N SER A 482 -16.59 3.04 -20.33
CA SER A 482 -17.83 3.68 -19.88
C SER A 482 -18.58 4.36 -21.02
N GLN A 483 -17.89 4.93 -22.02
CA GLN A 483 -18.54 5.50 -23.22
C GLN A 483 -19.10 4.45 -24.17
N HIS A 484 -18.43 3.30 -24.32
CA HIS A 484 -18.92 2.22 -25.21
C HIS A 484 -20.11 1.48 -24.59
N LEU A 485 -20.15 1.37 -23.26
CA LEU A 485 -21.15 0.59 -22.53
C LEU A 485 -22.20 1.46 -21.83
N SER A 486 -22.21 2.79 -22.03
CA SER A 486 -23.07 3.73 -21.31
C SER A 486 -24.56 3.47 -21.51
N ASP A 487 -24.93 2.92 -22.65
CA ASP A 487 -26.31 2.76 -23.08
C ASP A 487 -26.89 1.40 -22.66
N LEU A 488 -26.07 0.55 -22.02
CA LEU A 488 -26.45 -0.79 -21.60
C LEU A 488 -26.93 -0.78 -20.14
N GLU A 489 -28.16 -1.25 -19.93
CA GLU A 489 -28.72 -1.44 -18.59
C GLU A 489 -28.04 -2.61 -17.88
N GLY A 490 -27.79 -2.45 -16.57
CA GLY A 490 -27.23 -3.51 -15.75
C GLY A 490 -25.77 -3.85 -16.08
N VAL A 491 -25.00 -2.88 -16.57
CA VAL A 491 -23.58 -3.02 -16.89
C VAL A 491 -22.78 -1.96 -16.14
N GLU A 492 -21.80 -2.42 -15.39
CA GLU A 492 -20.86 -1.57 -14.66
C GLU A 492 -19.44 -1.82 -15.16
N THR A 493 -18.63 -0.77 -15.20
CA THR A 493 -17.22 -0.85 -15.62
C THR A 493 -16.31 -0.38 -14.49
N ASP A 494 -15.29 -1.18 -14.18
CA ASP A 494 -14.25 -0.88 -13.21
C ASP A 494 -12.88 -1.20 -13.80
N ILE A 495 -12.29 -0.19 -14.44
CA ILE A 495 -11.08 -0.26 -15.23
C ILE A 495 -11.19 -1.39 -16.27
N ASP A 496 -10.53 -2.53 -16.04
CA ASP A 496 -10.48 -3.68 -16.95
C ASP A 496 -11.66 -4.66 -16.72
N ASP A 497 -12.42 -4.47 -15.65
CA ASP A 497 -13.55 -5.33 -15.28
C ASP A 497 -14.87 -4.79 -15.83
N ILE A 498 -15.65 -5.66 -16.49
CA ILE A 498 -17.03 -5.39 -16.89
C ILE A 498 -17.93 -6.30 -16.06
N ILE A 499 -18.84 -5.71 -15.30
CA ILE A 499 -19.76 -6.41 -14.42
C ILE A 499 -21.17 -6.29 -15.01
N VAL A 500 -21.72 -7.43 -15.44
CA VAL A 500 -23.10 -7.54 -15.91
C VAL A 500 -23.95 -8.03 -14.75
N HIS A 501 -25.04 -7.35 -14.43
CA HIS A 501 -25.89 -7.67 -13.30
C HIS A 501 -27.39 -7.50 -13.62
N ALA A 502 -28.22 -8.34 -12.99
CA ALA A 502 -29.68 -8.19 -13.04
C ALA A 502 -30.40 -8.87 -11.85
N GLU A 503 -31.69 -8.56 -11.70
CA GLU A 503 -32.56 -9.14 -10.66
C GLU A 503 -33.08 -10.55 -11.01
N THR A 504 -33.22 -10.87 -12.31
CA THR A 504 -33.68 -12.16 -12.84
C THR A 504 -32.70 -12.72 -13.85
N GLU A 505 -32.75 -14.03 -14.09
CA GLU A 505 -31.85 -14.74 -14.99
C GLU A 505 -32.06 -14.28 -16.44
N GLU A 506 -33.31 -14.14 -16.87
CA GLU A 506 -33.66 -13.77 -18.24
C GLU A 506 -33.19 -12.35 -18.60
N LYS A 507 -33.27 -11.41 -17.65
CA LYS A 507 -32.72 -10.05 -17.83
C LYS A 507 -31.20 -10.07 -17.89
N HIS A 508 -30.57 -10.87 -17.04
CA HIS A 508 -29.11 -11.00 -17.00
C HIS A 508 -28.56 -11.55 -18.31
N ASP A 509 -29.18 -12.60 -18.87
CA ASP A 509 -28.80 -13.17 -20.16
C ASP A 509 -28.96 -12.15 -21.30
N HIS A 510 -30.02 -11.35 -21.28
CA HIS A 510 -30.22 -10.27 -22.24
C HIS A 510 -29.13 -9.19 -22.13
N HIS A 511 -28.79 -8.74 -20.91
CA HIS A 511 -27.72 -7.77 -20.68
C HIS A 511 -26.37 -8.33 -21.13
N LEU A 512 -26.08 -9.60 -20.82
CA LEU A 512 -24.84 -10.25 -21.22
C LEU A 512 -24.73 -10.35 -22.75
N GLN A 513 -25.82 -10.70 -23.42
CA GLN A 513 -25.85 -10.73 -24.87
C GLN A 513 -25.58 -9.34 -25.47
N ALA A 514 -26.21 -8.30 -24.94
CA ALA A 514 -26.03 -6.93 -25.40
C ALA A 514 -24.60 -6.38 -25.18
N VAL A 515 -23.89 -6.85 -24.16
CA VAL A 515 -22.47 -6.50 -23.92
C VAL A 515 -21.52 -7.22 -24.88
N LEU A 516 -21.86 -8.43 -25.32
CA LEU A 516 -21.03 -9.23 -26.23
C LEU A 516 -21.24 -8.88 -27.72
N GLU A 517 -22.37 -8.26 -28.05
CA GLU A 517 -22.66 -7.66 -29.37
C GLU A 517 -21.88 -6.38 -29.58
#